data_AF-A0AAV1RP18-F1
#
_entry.id   AF-A0AAV1RP18-F1
#
_cell.length_a   1.000
_cell.length_b   1.000
_cell.length_c   1.000
_cell.angle_alpha   90.00
_cell.angle_beta   90.00
_cell.angle_gamma   90.00
#
_symmetry.space_group_name_H-M   'P 1'
#
loop_
_entity.id
_entity.type
_entity.pdbx_description
1 polymer ?
#
loop_
_entity_poly.entity_id
_entity_poly.type
_entity_poly.pdbx_seq_one_letter_code
_entity_poly.pdbx_strand_id
1 'polypeptide(L)'
;MMRMNRRMFTRNKRVAVERDYDIDLLLSIHHAEGIDNPSNYPSVINRDYRVVFWVHPDDQLATQVVSGSPDPSWNQKCRIELDKSWDCRFLYVEVLRYGSSSESNPGTSDGMSLVGRVQIPLPKLSSKTGGRYGLVRLQEDGYKAEGHIILSMQLVKINIT
;
A
#
# COMPACT_ATOMS: atom_id res chain seq x y z
N MET A 1 48.11 21.90 -56.75
CA MET A 1 48.70 21.79 -55.40
C MET A 1 47.73 21.00 -54.53
N MET A 2 48.10 19.79 -54.12
CA MET A 2 47.31 18.91 -53.24
C MET A 2 47.14 19.51 -51.83
N ARG A 3 46.02 19.22 -51.16
CA ARG A 3 46.03 18.73 -49.77
C ARG A 3 44.75 17.96 -49.43
N MET A 4 44.94 16.69 -49.13
CA MET A 4 43.97 15.75 -48.55
C MET A 4 43.88 15.90 -47.02
N ASN A 5 42.77 15.36 -46.50
CA ASN A 5 42.53 14.79 -45.16
C ASN A 5 42.16 15.73 -44.00
N ARG A 6 41.01 15.44 -43.36
CA ARG A 6 40.89 14.41 -42.31
C ARG A 6 39.42 14.01 -42.09
N ARG A 7 39.14 12.70 -42.14
CA ARG A 7 37.91 12.08 -41.62
C ARG A 7 37.85 12.34 -40.12
N MET A 8 36.75 12.94 -39.65
CA MET A 8 36.43 12.98 -38.23
C MET A 8 35.56 11.76 -37.90
N PHE A 9 36.17 10.76 -37.26
CA PHE A 9 35.44 9.71 -36.57
C PHE A 9 34.82 10.31 -35.31
N THR A 10 33.54 10.65 -35.34
CA THR A 10 32.79 11.00 -34.12
C THR A 10 31.98 9.81 -33.65
N ARG A 11 32.64 9.03 -32.77
CA ARG A 11 32.13 8.40 -31.56
C ARG A 11 30.77 7.70 -31.70
N ASN A 12 30.82 6.37 -31.81
CA ASN A 12 29.69 5.47 -31.55
C ASN A 12 28.96 5.92 -30.27
N LYS A 13 27.80 6.55 -30.46
CA LYS A 13 26.83 6.78 -29.39
C LYS A 13 26.42 5.38 -28.97
N ARG A 14 26.94 4.89 -27.85
CA ARG A 14 26.40 3.71 -27.19
C ARG A 14 24.96 4.08 -26.85
N VAL A 15 24.03 3.68 -27.71
CA VAL A 15 22.62 3.59 -27.36
C VAL A 15 22.64 2.67 -26.15
N ALA A 16 22.40 3.22 -24.97
CA ALA A 16 22.14 2.39 -23.81
C ALA A 16 20.95 1.53 -24.23
N VAL A 17 21.18 0.24 -24.42
CA VAL A 17 20.11 -0.73 -24.52
C VAL A 17 19.39 -0.58 -23.19
N GLU A 18 18.24 0.09 -23.18
CA GLU A 18 17.34 0.02 -22.03
C GLU A 18 17.05 -1.46 -21.87
N ARG A 19 17.64 -2.05 -20.82
CA ARG A 19 17.25 -3.40 -20.43
C ARG A 19 15.80 -3.30 -20.03
N ASP A 20 14.95 -4.16 -20.56
CA ASP A 20 13.62 -4.32 -20.04
C ASP A 20 13.74 -4.77 -18.58
N TYR A 21 13.27 -3.92 -17.67
CA TYR A 21 13.17 -4.23 -16.25
C TYR A 21 11.71 -4.11 -15.85
N ASP A 22 11.24 -5.03 -15.01
CA ASP A 22 9.98 -4.90 -14.33
C ASP A 22 10.16 -4.09 -13.05
N ILE A 23 9.05 -3.57 -12.53
CA ILE A 23 9.03 -2.75 -11.33
C ILE A 23 8.12 -3.41 -10.32
N ASP A 24 8.63 -3.56 -9.11
CA ASP A 24 7.88 -4.14 -8.01
C ASP A 24 7.82 -3.18 -6.84
N LEU A 25 6.71 -3.23 -6.11
CA LEU A 25 6.54 -2.57 -4.83
C LEU A 25 6.82 -3.56 -3.69
N LEU A 26 7.89 -3.29 -2.95
CA LEU A 26 8.15 -3.95 -1.67
C LEU A 26 7.42 -3.17 -0.58
N LEU A 27 6.43 -3.79 0.06
CA LEU A 27 5.62 -3.20 1.12
C LEU A 27 5.93 -3.87 2.47
N SER A 28 5.95 -3.09 3.54
CA SER A 28 5.99 -3.58 4.92
C SER A 28 4.93 -2.85 5.73
N ILE A 29 3.94 -3.60 6.22
CA ILE A 29 2.88 -3.11 7.10
C ILE A 29 3.28 -3.46 8.53
N HIS A 30 3.52 -2.45 9.35
CA HIS A 30 4.06 -2.63 10.70
C HIS A 30 2.94 -2.81 11.72
N HIS A 31 2.25 -1.71 12.05
CA HIS A 31 1.18 -1.66 13.04
C HIS A 31 0.24 -0.49 12.75
N ALA A 32 -0.90 -0.45 13.46
CA ALA A 32 -1.79 0.69 13.49
C ALA A 32 -1.78 1.33 14.89
N GLU A 33 -2.22 2.58 14.96
CA GLU A 33 -2.28 3.34 16.21
C GLU A 33 -3.64 4.01 16.39
N GLY A 34 -4.21 3.87 17.57
CA GLY A 34 -5.41 4.59 17.99
C GLY A 34 -6.67 4.22 17.19
N ILE A 35 -6.68 3.08 16.50
CA ILE A 35 -7.82 2.65 15.70
C ILE A 35 -8.93 2.11 16.59
N ASP A 36 -10.19 2.33 16.20
CA ASP A 36 -11.36 1.80 16.91
C ASP A 36 -11.28 2.00 18.44
N ASN A 37 -10.92 3.23 18.85
CA ASN A 37 -10.68 3.52 20.26
C ASN A 37 -11.87 3.06 21.14
N PRO A 38 -11.64 2.23 22.18
CA PRO A 38 -12.70 1.72 23.05
C PRO A 38 -13.61 2.79 23.64
N SER A 39 -13.09 3.99 23.90
CA SER A 39 -13.86 5.11 24.44
C SER A 39 -14.87 5.65 23.42
N ASN A 40 -14.53 5.60 22.14
CA ASN A 40 -15.37 6.07 21.05
C ASN A 40 -16.31 4.98 20.53
N TYR A 41 -15.92 3.70 20.67
CA TYR A 41 -16.66 2.55 20.19
C TYR A 41 -16.80 1.47 21.28
N PRO A 42 -17.48 1.76 22.39
CA PRO A 42 -17.59 0.83 23.52
C PRO A 42 -18.41 -0.43 23.19
N SER A 43 -19.29 -0.37 22.18
CA SER A 43 -20.07 -1.52 21.72
C SER A 43 -19.27 -2.50 20.86
N VAL A 44 -18.05 -2.16 20.46
CA VAL A 44 -17.19 -3.02 19.65
C VAL A 44 -16.47 -4.01 20.55
N ILE A 45 -16.99 -5.24 20.55
CA ILE A 45 -16.52 -6.34 21.39
C ILE A 45 -15.38 -7.11 20.70
N ASN A 46 -15.57 -7.53 19.44
CA ASN A 46 -14.50 -8.18 18.69
C ASN A 46 -13.57 -7.13 18.06
N ARG A 47 -12.26 -7.31 18.22
CA ARG A 47 -11.20 -6.40 17.77
C ARG A 47 -10.08 -7.16 17.08
N ASP A 48 -10.51 -7.97 16.12
CA ASP A 48 -9.69 -8.67 15.16
C ASP A 48 -9.63 -7.86 13.87
N TYR A 49 -8.42 -7.57 13.39
CA TYR A 49 -8.21 -6.65 12.28
C TYR A 49 -7.39 -7.29 11.16
N ARG A 50 -7.70 -6.90 9.92
CA ARG A 50 -6.85 -7.13 8.75
C ARG A 50 -6.63 -5.83 8.00
N VAL A 51 -5.51 -5.74 7.30
CA VAL A 51 -5.27 -4.67 6.32
C VAL A 51 -5.49 -5.24 4.93
N VAL A 52 -6.33 -4.59 4.13
CA VAL A 52 -6.48 -4.83 2.70
C VAL A 52 -5.78 -3.72 1.96
N PHE A 53 -4.99 -4.06 0.94
CA PHE A 53 -4.19 -3.08 0.23
C PHE A 53 -4.02 -3.47 -1.23
N TRP A 54 -3.89 -2.46 -2.09
CA TRP A 54 -3.76 -2.64 -3.53
C TRP A 54 -3.18 -1.40 -4.21
N VAL A 55 -2.61 -1.59 -5.39
CA VAL A 55 -2.23 -0.52 -6.32
C VAL A 55 -3.22 -0.40 -7.48
N HIS A 56 -3.91 -1.50 -7.79
CA HIS A 56 -4.97 -1.62 -8.78
C HIS A 56 -6.14 -2.43 -8.18
N PRO A 57 -7.41 -2.03 -8.38
CA PRO A 57 -8.56 -2.65 -7.70
C PRO A 57 -8.74 -4.16 -7.97
N ASP A 58 -8.22 -4.65 -9.09
CA ASP A 58 -8.30 -6.08 -9.46
C ASP A 58 -7.21 -6.94 -8.81
N ASP A 59 -6.23 -6.33 -8.13
CA ASP A 59 -5.12 -7.02 -7.46
C ASP A 59 -5.07 -6.64 -5.97
N GLN A 60 -6.12 -7.07 -5.26
CA GLN A 60 -6.26 -6.84 -3.82
C GLN A 60 -5.54 -7.91 -3.01
N LEU A 61 -4.68 -7.46 -2.10
CA LEU A 61 -3.95 -8.29 -1.16
C LEU A 61 -4.41 -7.99 0.26
N ALA A 62 -4.18 -8.94 1.16
CA ALA A 62 -4.56 -8.80 2.55
C ALA A 62 -3.50 -9.34 3.50
N THR A 63 -3.43 -8.76 4.68
CA THR A 63 -2.69 -9.34 5.80
C THR A 63 -3.45 -10.50 6.42
N GLN A 64 -2.75 -11.30 7.22
CA GLN A 64 -3.41 -12.15 8.21
C GLN A 64 -4.25 -11.31 9.18
N VAL A 65 -5.23 -11.96 9.81
CA VAL A 65 -6.04 -11.36 10.87
C VAL A 65 -5.22 -11.34 12.16
N VAL A 66 -5.22 -10.19 12.86
CA VAL A 66 -4.55 -10.04 14.15
C VAL A 66 -5.47 -9.36 15.15
N SER A 67 -5.45 -9.83 16.40
CA SER A 67 -6.11 -9.15 17.51
C SER A 67 -5.19 -8.07 18.09
N GLY A 68 -5.76 -6.98 18.57
CA GLY A 68 -5.03 -5.94 19.28
C GLY A 68 -5.73 -4.60 19.22
N SER A 69 -5.94 -3.95 20.35
CA SER A 69 -6.66 -2.68 20.40
C SER A 69 -6.05 -1.75 21.46
N PRO A 70 -5.91 -0.45 21.14
CA PRO A 70 -6.21 0.20 19.86
C PRO A 70 -5.08 0.09 18.83
N ASP A 71 -4.03 -0.67 19.13
CA ASP A 71 -2.76 -0.65 18.40
C ASP A 71 -2.33 -2.06 17.88
N PRO A 72 -3.08 -2.67 16.95
CA PRO A 72 -2.73 -3.99 16.40
C PRO A 72 -1.43 -3.95 15.58
N SER A 73 -0.68 -5.05 15.61
CA SER A 73 0.59 -5.20 14.90
C SER A 73 0.56 -6.39 13.95
N TRP A 74 0.90 -6.16 12.67
CA TRP A 74 0.97 -7.20 11.63
C TRP A 74 2.40 -7.63 11.32
N ASN A 75 3.34 -6.67 11.29
CA ASN A 75 4.74 -6.89 10.91
C ASN A 75 4.90 -7.72 9.62
N GLN A 76 4.03 -7.49 8.65
CA GLN A 76 3.95 -8.27 7.41
C GLN A 76 4.70 -7.58 6.28
N LYS A 77 5.49 -8.36 5.53
CA LYS A 77 6.13 -7.93 4.29
C LYS A 77 5.44 -8.53 3.09
N CYS A 78 5.30 -7.76 2.02
CA CYS A 78 4.65 -8.17 0.79
C CYS A 78 5.42 -7.60 -0.42
N ARG A 79 5.31 -8.29 -1.55
CA ARG A 79 5.83 -7.88 -2.84
C ARG A 79 4.64 -7.83 -3.81
N ILE A 80 4.45 -6.68 -4.45
CA ILE A 80 3.41 -6.44 -5.44
C ILE A 80 4.09 -6.18 -6.76
N GLU A 81 3.78 -6.97 -7.77
CA GLU A 81 4.26 -6.77 -9.14
C GLU A 81 3.49 -5.59 -9.76
N LEU A 82 4.18 -4.61 -10.34
CA LEU A 82 3.50 -3.49 -10.99
C LEU A 82 3.44 -3.74 -12.49
N ASP A 83 2.23 -3.99 -12.98
CA ASP A 83 1.98 -4.05 -14.42
C ASP A 83 2.19 -2.65 -15.04
N LYS A 84 3.07 -2.59 -16.05
CA LYS A 84 3.40 -1.37 -16.80
C LYS A 84 2.21 -0.81 -17.59
N SER A 85 1.19 -1.63 -17.85
CA SER A 85 -0.05 -1.21 -18.52
C SER A 85 -0.98 -0.42 -17.59
N TRP A 86 -0.75 -0.46 -16.27
CA TRP A 86 -1.58 0.22 -15.28
C TRP A 86 -0.96 1.55 -14.83
N ASP A 87 -1.81 2.59 -14.69
CA ASP A 87 -1.42 3.87 -14.08
C ASP A 87 -1.41 3.77 -12.54
N CYS A 88 -0.47 2.98 -12.01
CA CYS A 88 -0.30 2.78 -10.58
C CYS A 88 0.41 3.99 -9.95
N ARG A 89 -0.36 4.92 -9.38
CA ARG A 89 0.18 6.12 -8.70
C ARG A 89 0.10 6.08 -7.18
N PHE A 90 -0.80 5.27 -6.65
CA PHE A 90 -1.10 5.22 -5.22
C PHE A 90 -1.19 3.78 -4.72
N LEU A 91 -0.78 3.60 -3.48
CA LEU A 91 -1.17 2.47 -2.66
C LEU A 91 -2.46 2.84 -1.91
N TYR A 92 -3.50 2.05 -2.11
CA TYR A 92 -4.73 2.13 -1.32
C TYR A 92 -4.64 1.15 -0.17
N VAL A 93 -5.07 1.58 1.01
CA VAL A 93 -5.01 0.78 2.24
C VAL A 93 -6.32 0.95 3.00
N GLU A 94 -6.92 -0.16 3.38
CA GLU A 94 -8.10 -0.21 4.24
C GLU A 94 -7.83 -1.12 5.44
N VAL A 95 -8.21 -0.65 6.63
CA VAL A 95 -8.22 -1.47 7.84
C VAL A 95 -9.64 -1.94 8.07
N LEU A 96 -9.83 -3.26 8.08
CA LEU A 96 -11.11 -3.91 8.30
C LEU A 96 -11.09 -4.60 9.66
N ARG A 97 -12.21 -4.56 10.36
CA ARG A 97 -12.47 -5.30 11.59
C ARG A 97 -13.38 -6.49 11.30
N TYR A 98 -13.08 -7.64 11.88
CA TYR A 98 -13.93 -8.84 11.84
C TYR A 98 -14.89 -8.92 13.01
N GLY A 99 -16.03 -9.57 12.76
CA GLY A 99 -17.01 -9.95 13.76
C GLY A 99 -18.17 -8.97 13.87
N SER A 100 -19.29 -9.49 14.34
CA SER A 100 -20.48 -8.70 14.58
C SER A 100 -20.21 -7.62 15.63
N SER A 101 -20.64 -6.39 15.34
CA SER A 101 -20.61 -5.25 16.27
C SER A 101 -21.65 -5.35 17.39
N SER A 102 -22.47 -6.40 17.42
CA SER A 102 -23.46 -6.68 18.46
C SER A 102 -23.86 -8.16 18.49
N GLU A 103 -24.25 -8.68 19.65
CA GLU A 103 -24.84 -10.03 19.78
C GLU A 103 -26.21 -10.16 19.09
N SER A 104 -26.84 -9.04 18.71
CA SER A 104 -28.20 -8.99 18.17
C SER A 104 -28.30 -9.01 16.64
N ASN A 105 -27.19 -9.23 15.92
CA ASN A 105 -27.22 -9.29 14.46
C ASN A 105 -27.55 -10.73 14.00
N PRO A 106 -28.67 -10.95 13.29
CA PRO A 106 -28.95 -12.25 12.69
C PRO A 106 -27.89 -12.50 11.61
N GLY A 107 -27.06 -13.53 11.82
CA GLY A 107 -25.91 -13.84 10.95
C GLY A 107 -26.32 -13.95 9.48
N THR A 108 -25.55 -13.28 8.61
CA THR A 108 -25.47 -13.49 7.14
C THR A 108 -24.48 -12.53 6.47
N SER A 109 -24.02 -11.47 7.14
CA SER A 109 -22.86 -10.68 6.70
C SER A 109 -21.58 -11.30 7.25
N ASP A 110 -20.50 -11.37 6.47
CA ASP A 110 -19.17 -11.84 6.89
C ASP A 110 -18.57 -11.05 8.08
N GLY A 111 -19.33 -10.10 8.64
CA GLY A 111 -19.01 -9.39 9.87
C GLY A 111 -17.89 -8.38 9.70
N MET A 112 -17.51 -8.04 8.47
CA MET A 112 -16.42 -7.12 8.22
C MET A 112 -16.91 -5.67 8.25
N SER A 113 -16.27 -4.84 9.07
CA SER A 113 -16.55 -3.40 9.16
C SER A 113 -15.31 -2.59 8.79
N LEU A 114 -15.48 -1.57 7.95
CA LEU A 114 -14.40 -0.62 7.67
C LEU A 114 -14.10 0.22 8.92
N VAL A 115 -12.85 0.16 9.37
CA VAL A 115 -12.32 0.99 10.46
C VAL A 115 -11.83 2.32 9.90
N GLY A 116 -11.05 2.27 8.82
CA GLY A 116 -10.59 3.45 8.12
C GLY A 116 -9.77 3.10 6.89
N ARG A 117 -9.61 4.08 6.01
CA ARG A 117 -8.88 3.95 4.75
C ARG A 117 -7.91 5.12 4.55
N VAL A 118 -6.89 4.89 3.74
CA VAL A 118 -5.94 5.92 3.32
C VAL A 118 -5.42 5.63 1.91
N GLN A 119 -5.13 6.69 1.17
CA GLN A 119 -4.46 6.64 -0.12
C GLN A 119 -3.07 7.24 0.04
N ILE A 120 -2.03 6.50 -0.35
CA ILE A 120 -0.63 6.88 -0.14
C ILE A 120 0.08 6.93 -1.49
N PRO A 121 0.71 8.06 -1.87
CA PRO A 121 1.49 8.12 -3.11
C PRO A 121 2.63 7.09 -3.11
N LEU A 122 2.82 6.40 -4.24
CA LEU A 122 3.96 5.50 -4.39
C LEU A 122 5.27 6.29 -4.36
N PRO A 123 6.36 5.72 -3.81
CA PRO A 123 7.65 6.37 -3.76
C PRO A 123 8.24 6.50 -5.16
N LYS A 124 9.30 7.30 -5.31
CA LYS A 124 10.10 7.30 -6.53
C LYS A 124 10.85 5.97 -6.66
N LEU A 125 11.13 5.56 -7.89
CA LEU A 125 11.91 4.36 -8.18
C LEU A 125 13.26 4.37 -7.43
N SER A 126 13.62 3.25 -6.81
CA SER A 126 14.81 3.07 -5.98
C SER A 126 14.84 3.91 -4.70
N SER A 127 13.75 4.57 -4.32
CA SER A 127 13.60 5.25 -3.03
C SER A 127 12.72 4.46 -2.08
N LYS A 128 13.12 4.40 -0.81
CA LYS A 128 12.31 3.86 0.27
C LYS A 128 11.58 5.01 0.95
N THR A 129 10.27 4.90 1.09
CA THR A 129 9.46 5.79 1.91
C THR A 129 8.84 5.01 3.06
N GLY A 130 8.58 5.68 4.17
CA GLY A 130 7.85 5.11 5.28
C GLY A 130 7.31 6.22 6.16
N GLY A 131 6.24 5.93 6.86
CA GLY A 131 5.59 6.95 7.65
C GLY A 131 4.38 6.46 8.38
N ARG A 132 3.76 7.43 9.05
CA ARG A 132 2.54 7.32 9.81
C ARG A 132 1.44 8.02 9.02
N TYR A 133 0.48 7.25 8.53
CA TYR A 133 -0.54 7.72 7.60
C TYR A 133 -1.90 7.74 8.29
N GLY A 134 -2.59 8.89 8.25
CA GLY A 134 -3.89 9.05 8.89
C GLY A 134 -4.97 8.24 8.19
N LEU A 135 -5.72 7.45 8.95
CA LEU A 135 -6.87 6.69 8.48
C LEU A 135 -8.12 7.55 8.62
N VAL A 136 -8.96 7.53 7.58
CA VAL A 136 -10.25 8.22 7.60
C VAL A 136 -11.38 7.25 7.29
N ARG A 137 -12.57 7.52 7.84
CA ARG A 137 -13.80 6.80 7.53
C ARG A 137 -14.89 7.78 7.12
N LEU A 138 -15.64 7.40 6.10
CA LEU A 138 -16.80 8.16 5.66
C LEU A 138 -17.94 8.00 6.67
N GLN A 139 -18.57 9.11 7.01
CA GLN A 139 -19.80 9.23 7.79
C GLN A 139 -20.76 10.14 7.02
N GLU A 140 -22.01 10.23 7.49
CA GLU A 140 -23.05 11.04 6.84
C GLU A 140 -22.60 12.50 6.63
N ASP A 141 -21.87 13.06 7.60
CA ASP A 141 -21.41 14.46 7.58
C ASP A 141 -19.98 14.66 7.04
N GLY A 142 -19.36 13.63 6.44
CA GLY A 142 -18.04 13.73 5.83
C GLY A 142 -17.03 12.69 6.34
N TYR A 143 -15.78 13.10 6.56
CA TYR A 143 -14.70 12.19 6.95
C TYR A 143 -14.34 12.33 8.42
N LYS A 144 -14.35 11.22 9.16
CA LYS A 144 -13.85 11.13 10.54
C LYS A 144 -12.44 10.54 10.54
N ALA A 145 -11.55 11.10 11.36
CA ALA A 145 -10.22 10.52 11.61
C ALA A 145 -10.34 9.32 12.57
N GLU A 146 -9.73 8.19 12.21
CA GLU A 146 -9.90 6.90 12.90
C GLU A 146 -8.56 6.27 13.34
N GLY A 147 -7.54 7.08 13.54
CA GLY A 147 -6.20 6.63 13.90
C GLY A 147 -5.23 6.65 12.72
N HIS A 148 -4.17 5.85 12.81
CA HIS A 148 -3.09 5.86 11.81
C HIS A 148 -2.63 4.44 11.48
N ILE A 149 -2.14 4.24 10.26
CA ILE A 149 -1.40 3.05 9.85
C ILE A 149 0.08 3.41 9.65
N ILE A 150 0.97 2.56 10.16
CA ILE A 150 2.42 2.74 10.05
C ILE A 150 2.93 1.68 9.07
N LEU A 151 3.50 2.14 7.97
CA LEU A 151 4.03 1.28 6.92
C LEU A 151 5.25 1.89 6.23
N SER A 152 5.99 1.06 5.50
CA SER A 152 7.06 1.49 4.61
C SER A 152 6.99 0.76 3.28
N MET A 153 7.39 1.43 2.21
CA MET A 153 7.37 0.88 0.88
C MET A 153 8.55 1.34 0.02
N GLN A 154 8.93 0.55 -0.97
CA GLN A 154 10.03 0.83 -1.89
C GLN A 154 9.73 0.25 -3.27
N LEU A 155 9.95 1.05 -4.31
CA LEU A 155 9.93 0.56 -5.69
C LEU A 155 11.32 0.05 -6.09
N VAL A 156 11.38 -1.16 -6.64
CA VAL A 156 12.62 -1.81 -7.08
C VAL A 156 12.53 -2.25 -8.53
N LYS A 157 13.65 -2.17 -9.25
CA LYS A 157 13.78 -2.75 -10.60
C LYS A 157 14.13 -4.23 -10.49
N ILE A 158 13.49 -5.04 -11.30
CA ILE A 158 13.77 -6.47 -11.42
C ILE A 158 14.18 -6.75 -12.86
N ASN A 159 15.34 -7.38 -13.03
CA ASN A 159 15.81 -7.73 -14.37
C ASN A 159 14.97 -8.91 -14.86
N ILE A 160 14.41 -8.77 -16.06
CA ILE A 160 13.78 -9.88 -16.76
C ILE A 160 14.91 -10.76 -17.30
N THR A 161 14.99 -12.01 -16.84
CA THR A 161 15.90 -13.04 -17.37
C THR A 161 15.44 -13.57 -18.70
#